data_AF-A0A3Q0KJT4-F1
#
_entry.id   AF-A0A3Q0KJT4-F1
#
_cell.length_a   1.000
_cell.length_b   1.000
_cell.length_c   1.000
_cell.angle_alpha   90.00
_cell.angle_beta   90.00
_cell.angle_gamma   90.00
#
_symmetry.space_group_name_H-M   'P 1'
#
loop_
_entity.id
_entity.type
_entity.pdbx_description
1 polymer ?
#
loop_
_entity_poly.entity_id
_entity_poly.type
_entity_poly.pdbx_seq_one_letter_code
_entity_poly.pdbx_strand_id
1 'polypeptide(L)'
;MNPAELEFLSEEEGLTIVPKFKLDSIKLLNTTIGPFFPNVPTVVPLWVALFLRGQQKCRIMSPAWLALEKLNECKEAEENDSGCTSPPHPQYIEISTLLLQHAAEDIPNPESIRNIVRDVWDIRVGKLLSSVNGFLSSGSSTARVSQLTNMELTTLHNLLTNSMDQLSLLRQATSQAVEFGGGAANRTSFLNSSSVGN
;
A
#
# COMPACT_ATOMS: atom_id res chain seq x y z
N MET A 1 -1.03 5.57 -9.92
CA MET A 1 -2.14 5.37 -8.97
C MET A 1 -2.05 6.46 -7.94
N ASN A 2 -3.14 7.15 -7.63
CA ASN A 2 -3.18 8.16 -6.58
C ASN A 2 -3.99 7.64 -5.37
N PRO A 3 -3.90 8.26 -4.18
CA PRO A 3 -4.64 7.81 -3.01
C PRO A 3 -6.16 7.78 -3.20
N ALA A 4 -6.71 8.72 -4.00
CA ALA A 4 -8.15 8.79 -4.27
C ALA A 4 -8.66 7.60 -5.12
N GLU A 5 -7.85 7.11 -6.07
CA GLU A 5 -8.16 5.91 -6.84
C GLU A 5 -8.17 4.66 -5.94
N LEU A 6 -7.27 4.59 -4.95
CA LEU A 6 -7.25 3.48 -3.99
C LEU A 6 -8.46 3.51 -3.06
N GLU A 7 -8.84 4.70 -2.58
CA GLU A 7 -10.05 4.91 -1.81
C GLU A 7 -11.27 4.42 -2.61
N PHE A 8 -11.40 4.85 -3.87
CA PHE A 8 -12.48 4.41 -4.76
C PHE A 8 -12.52 2.88 -4.94
N LEU A 9 -11.38 2.23 -5.11
CA LEU A 9 -11.33 0.76 -5.21
C LEU A 9 -11.69 0.06 -3.90
N SER A 10 -11.38 0.67 -2.75
CA SER A 10 -11.76 0.13 -1.44
C SER A 10 -13.27 0.20 -1.18
N GLU A 11 -13.99 1.08 -1.88
CA GLU A 11 -15.43 1.25 -1.69
C GLU A 11 -16.27 0.07 -2.20
N GLU A 12 -15.70 -0.79 -3.04
CA GLU A 12 -16.36 -2.03 -3.49
C GLU A 12 -16.42 -3.09 -2.39
N GLU A 13 -15.64 -2.95 -1.32
CA GLU A 13 -15.57 -3.91 -0.21
C GLU A 13 -16.93 -4.07 0.49
N GLY A 14 -17.28 -5.32 0.81
CA GLY A 14 -18.54 -5.63 1.47
C GLY A 14 -18.53 -5.26 2.95
N LEU A 15 -19.45 -4.40 3.37
CA LEU A 15 -19.64 -3.98 4.76
C LEU A 15 -21.02 -4.38 5.28
N THR A 16 -21.08 -4.87 6.51
CA THR A 16 -22.35 -5.18 7.18
C THR A 16 -22.98 -3.92 7.78
N ILE A 17 -24.22 -3.66 7.44
CA ILE A 17 -25.04 -2.58 8.02
C ILE A 17 -26.31 -3.13 8.66
N VAL A 18 -26.85 -2.38 9.61
CA VAL A 18 -28.17 -2.61 10.21
C VAL A 18 -29.10 -1.47 9.75
N PRO A 19 -29.95 -1.68 8.73
CA PRO A 19 -30.85 -0.67 8.22
C PRO A 19 -32.01 -0.40 9.19
N LYS A 20 -32.53 0.83 9.17
CA LYS A 20 -33.68 1.29 9.97
C LYS A 20 -34.96 1.38 9.13
N PHE A 21 -34.92 0.93 7.88
CA PHE A 21 -36.00 1.03 6.91
C PHE A 21 -36.25 -0.31 6.24
N LYS A 22 -37.43 -0.44 5.62
CA LYS A 22 -37.78 -1.56 4.76
C LYS A 22 -37.69 -1.14 3.30
N LEU A 23 -37.02 -1.94 2.47
CA LEU A 23 -36.94 -1.74 1.03
C LEU A 23 -36.63 -3.08 0.35
N ASP A 24 -37.28 -3.34 -0.77
CA ASP A 24 -37.02 -4.55 -1.56
C ASP A 24 -35.62 -4.50 -2.20
N SER A 25 -35.17 -5.65 -2.71
CA SER A 25 -33.87 -5.76 -3.36
C SER A 25 -33.76 -4.81 -4.55
N ILE A 26 -32.65 -4.08 -4.65
CA ILE A 26 -32.33 -3.21 -5.79
C ILE A 26 -31.28 -3.91 -6.65
N LYS A 27 -31.60 -4.14 -7.93
CA LYS A 27 -30.64 -4.64 -8.92
C LYS A 27 -29.84 -3.47 -9.48
N LEU A 28 -28.53 -3.46 -9.20
CA LEU A 28 -27.56 -2.57 -9.83
C LEU A 28 -26.94 -3.26 -11.06
N LEU A 29 -26.04 -2.56 -11.76
CA LEU A 29 -25.39 -3.08 -12.97
C LEU A 29 -24.62 -4.39 -12.71
N ASN A 30 -23.80 -4.40 -11.65
CA ASN A 30 -22.89 -5.51 -11.36
C ASN A 30 -23.30 -6.34 -10.13
N THR A 31 -24.27 -5.88 -9.35
CA THR A 31 -24.64 -6.53 -8.08
C THR A 31 -26.09 -6.24 -7.71
N THR A 32 -26.66 -7.04 -6.81
CA THR A 32 -27.97 -6.78 -6.21
C THR A 32 -27.78 -6.50 -4.73
N ILE A 33 -28.31 -5.37 -4.25
CA ILE A 33 -28.25 -4.98 -2.84
C ILE A 33 -29.61 -5.14 -2.18
N GLY A 34 -29.62 -5.47 -0.89
CA GLY A 34 -30.84 -5.80 -0.16
C GLY A 34 -31.36 -7.22 -0.44
N PRO A 35 -32.59 -7.56 -0.04
CA PRO A 35 -33.60 -6.69 0.57
C PRO A 35 -33.18 -6.12 1.93
N PHE A 36 -33.65 -4.92 2.24
CA PHE A 36 -33.41 -4.22 3.50
C PHE A 36 -34.60 -4.41 4.43
N PHE A 37 -34.36 -4.94 5.63
CA PHE A 37 -35.37 -5.06 6.69
C PHE A 37 -34.90 -4.34 7.95
N PRO A 38 -35.79 -3.58 8.63
CA PRO A 38 -35.42 -2.87 9.84
C PRO A 38 -34.79 -3.80 10.89
N ASN A 39 -33.64 -3.41 11.43
CA ASN A 39 -32.88 -4.13 12.46
C ASN A 39 -32.35 -5.51 12.04
N VAL A 40 -32.31 -5.82 10.74
CA VAL A 40 -31.73 -7.07 10.21
C VAL A 40 -30.40 -6.77 9.52
N PRO A 41 -29.26 -7.33 9.98
CA PRO A 41 -27.97 -7.13 9.34
C PRO A 41 -27.99 -7.50 7.86
N THR A 42 -27.46 -6.62 7.00
CA THR A 42 -27.39 -6.78 5.55
C THR A 42 -26.02 -6.36 5.05
N VAL A 43 -25.41 -7.14 4.17
CA VAL A 43 -24.12 -6.80 3.55
C VAL A 43 -24.36 -5.93 2.32
N VAL A 44 -23.65 -4.81 2.25
CA VAL A 44 -23.68 -3.88 1.10
C VAL A 44 -22.26 -3.39 0.81
N PRO A 45 -21.95 -2.95 -0.42
CA PRO A 45 -20.69 -2.27 -0.70
C PRO A 45 -20.49 -1.05 0.22
N LEU A 46 -19.25 -0.74 0.55
CA LEU A 46 -18.89 0.35 1.46
C LEU A 46 -19.47 1.70 1.00
N TRP A 47 -19.44 2.02 -0.30
CA TRP A 47 -20.07 3.26 -0.80
C TRP A 47 -21.57 3.34 -0.50
N VAL A 48 -22.31 2.20 -0.58
CA VAL A 48 -23.73 2.15 -0.22
C VAL A 48 -23.91 2.34 1.27
N ALA A 49 -23.06 1.70 2.08
CA ALA A 49 -23.12 1.82 3.53
C ALA A 49 -22.91 3.28 3.97
N LEU A 50 -21.89 3.96 3.42
CA LEU A 50 -21.59 5.36 3.71
C LEU A 50 -22.73 6.29 3.25
N PHE A 51 -23.28 6.05 2.06
CA PHE A 51 -24.42 6.81 1.55
C PHE A 51 -25.67 6.69 2.46
N LEU A 52 -26.03 5.47 2.86
CA LEU A 52 -27.18 5.23 3.76
C LEU A 52 -26.92 5.78 5.17
N ARG A 53 -25.67 5.72 5.66
CA ARG A 53 -25.28 6.31 6.94
C ARG A 53 -25.41 7.83 6.92
N GLY A 54 -24.99 8.50 5.84
CA GLY A 54 -25.16 9.95 5.67
C GLY A 54 -26.63 10.39 5.72
N GLN A 55 -27.56 9.52 5.31
CA GLN A 55 -29.01 9.74 5.42
C GLN A 55 -29.60 9.28 6.77
N GLN A 56 -28.77 8.87 7.73
CA GLN A 56 -29.18 8.33 9.04
C GLN A 56 -30.09 7.08 8.97
N LYS A 57 -30.08 6.38 7.82
CA LYS A 57 -30.96 5.24 7.52
C LYS A 57 -30.41 3.89 7.96
N CYS A 58 -29.15 3.81 8.36
CA CYS A 58 -28.55 2.59 8.88
C CYS A 58 -27.57 2.88 10.01
N ARG A 59 -27.23 1.83 10.76
CA ARG A 59 -26.07 1.77 11.62
C ARG A 59 -25.02 0.89 10.94
N ILE A 60 -23.77 1.31 10.91
CA ILE A 60 -22.68 0.50 10.38
C ILE A 60 -22.23 -0.48 11.47
N MET A 61 -21.92 -1.72 11.10
CA MET A 61 -21.25 -2.66 12.01
C MET A 61 -19.75 -2.58 11.78
N SER A 62 -18.98 -2.36 12.85
CA SER A 62 -17.52 -2.36 12.78
C SER A 62 -17.00 -3.70 12.24
N PRO A 63 -16.13 -3.71 11.22
CA PRO A 63 -15.47 -4.93 10.76
C PRO A 63 -14.71 -5.63 11.90
N ALA A 64 -14.64 -6.96 11.86
CA ALA A 64 -14.00 -7.75 12.91
C ALA A 64 -12.49 -7.44 13.06
N TRP A 65 -11.81 -7.12 11.95
CA TRP A 65 -10.39 -6.73 11.96
C TRP A 65 -10.17 -5.32 12.52
N LEU A 66 -11.18 -4.45 12.52
CA LEU A 66 -11.15 -3.09 13.07
C LEU A 66 -11.52 -3.08 14.57
N ALA A 67 -11.21 -4.17 15.28
CA ALA A 67 -11.34 -4.24 16.72
C ALA A 67 -10.02 -3.79 17.37
N LEU A 68 -10.11 -3.05 18.49
CA LEU A 68 -8.96 -2.52 19.20
C LEU A 68 -7.96 -3.63 19.60
N GLU A 69 -8.47 -4.77 20.07
CA GLU A 69 -7.65 -5.94 20.42
C GLU A 69 -6.86 -6.46 19.22
N LYS A 70 -7.52 -6.65 18.07
CA LYS A 70 -6.88 -7.15 16.84
C LYS A 70 -5.87 -6.19 16.26
N LEU A 71 -6.15 -4.89 16.32
CA LEU A 71 -5.22 -3.88 15.85
C LEU A 71 -3.96 -3.80 16.74
N ASN A 72 -4.11 -3.97 18.05
CA ASN A 72 -2.96 -4.06 18.95
C ASN A 72 -2.13 -5.33 18.70
N GLU A 73 -2.76 -6.50 18.51
CA GLU A 73 -2.05 -7.72 18.12
C GLU A 73 -1.24 -7.51 16.81
N CYS A 74 -1.86 -6.87 15.80
CA CYS A 74 -1.18 -6.54 14.55
C CYS A 74 -0.01 -5.56 14.77
N LYS A 75 -0.20 -4.54 15.60
CA LYS A 75 0.86 -3.58 15.94
C LYS A 75 2.04 -4.27 16.62
N GLU A 76 1.79 -5.09 17.63
CA GLU A 76 2.83 -5.83 18.35
C GLU A 76 3.58 -6.79 17.42
N ALA A 77 2.87 -7.51 16.52
CA ALA A 77 3.51 -8.36 15.53
C ALA A 77 4.42 -7.56 14.60
N GLU A 78 3.97 -6.37 14.18
CA GLU A 78 4.72 -5.48 13.32
C GLU A 78 5.91 -4.84 14.05
N GLU A 79 5.87 -4.59 15.35
CA GLU A 79 7.03 -4.10 16.10
C GLU A 79 8.11 -5.17 16.27
N ASN A 80 7.70 -6.44 16.41
CA ASN A 80 8.62 -7.55 16.69
C ASN A 80 9.28 -8.15 15.44
N ASP A 81 8.63 -8.07 14.27
CA ASP A 81 9.19 -8.62 13.02
C ASP A 81 10.10 -7.60 12.30
N SER A 82 11.16 -8.10 11.66
CA SER A 82 12.06 -7.26 10.85
C SER A 82 11.46 -6.84 9.49
N GLY A 83 10.58 -7.65 8.92
CA GLY A 83 9.85 -7.41 7.68
C GLY A 83 8.40 -7.02 7.92
N CYS A 84 7.68 -6.69 6.84
CA CYS A 84 6.25 -6.39 6.93
C CYS A 84 5.46 -7.67 7.21
N THR A 85 4.62 -7.64 8.26
CA THR A 85 3.74 -8.75 8.60
C THR A 85 2.45 -8.69 7.78
N SER A 86 1.53 -9.64 8.00
CA SER A 86 0.25 -9.65 7.31
C SER A 86 -0.61 -8.49 7.81
N PRO A 87 -1.03 -7.56 6.94
CA PRO A 87 -1.90 -6.47 7.36
C PRO A 87 -3.25 -7.03 7.82
N PRO A 88 -3.98 -6.31 8.71
CA PRO A 88 -5.29 -6.74 9.17
C PRO A 88 -6.30 -6.85 8.02
N HIS A 89 -6.16 -5.98 7.00
CA HIS A 89 -6.92 -6.00 5.77
C HIS A 89 -6.08 -5.41 4.62
N PRO A 90 -6.23 -5.85 3.36
CA PRO A 90 -5.47 -5.30 2.23
C PRO A 90 -5.66 -3.79 2.00
N GLN A 91 -6.86 -3.26 2.30
CA GLN A 91 -7.19 -1.82 2.24
C GLN A 91 -7.54 -1.26 3.63
N TYR A 92 -6.80 -1.65 4.67
CA TYR A 92 -7.15 -1.26 6.04
C TYR A 92 -7.13 0.27 6.25
N ILE A 93 -6.25 1.00 5.56
CA ILE A 93 -6.12 2.46 5.69
C ILE A 93 -7.33 3.16 5.12
N GLU A 94 -7.70 2.80 3.90
CA GLU A 94 -8.80 3.39 3.15
C GLU A 94 -10.12 3.18 3.91
N ILE A 95 -10.39 1.92 4.27
CA ILE A 95 -11.64 1.56 4.94
C ILE A 95 -11.69 2.17 6.35
N SER A 96 -10.62 2.09 7.15
CA SER A 96 -10.62 2.66 8.49
C SER A 96 -10.79 4.18 8.46
N THR A 97 -10.13 4.88 7.53
CA THR A 97 -10.26 6.33 7.38
C THR A 97 -11.69 6.72 7.04
N LEU A 98 -12.29 6.08 6.02
CA LEU A 98 -13.67 6.34 5.61
C LEU A 98 -14.68 6.10 6.73
N LEU A 99 -14.53 4.97 7.45
CA LEU A 99 -15.41 4.60 8.54
C LEU A 99 -15.27 5.51 9.76
N LEU A 100 -14.03 5.85 10.15
CA LEU A 100 -13.78 6.77 11.27
C LEU A 100 -14.14 8.22 10.96
N GLN A 101 -14.27 8.59 9.68
CA GLN A 101 -14.72 9.91 9.27
C GLN A 101 -16.25 10.03 9.30
N HIS A 102 -16.98 9.03 8.80
CA HIS A 102 -18.43 9.14 8.58
C HIS A 102 -19.28 8.36 9.61
N ALA A 103 -18.67 7.41 10.31
CA ALA A 103 -19.36 6.45 11.17
C ALA A 103 -18.64 6.20 12.50
N ALA A 104 -17.86 7.17 12.99
CA ALA A 104 -17.11 7.06 14.24
C ALA A 104 -17.98 6.66 15.45
N GLU A 105 -19.24 7.14 15.50
CA GLU A 105 -20.20 6.83 16.57
C GLU A 105 -20.61 5.34 16.62
N ASP A 106 -20.49 4.64 15.49
CA ASP A 106 -20.87 3.23 15.40
C ASP A 106 -19.72 2.30 15.82
N ILE A 107 -18.50 2.85 15.98
CA ILE A 107 -17.26 2.12 16.26
C ILE A 107 -16.88 2.32 17.75
N PRO A 108 -16.53 1.24 18.48
CA PRO A 108 -16.06 1.37 19.86
C PRO A 108 -14.66 2.01 19.90
N ASN A 109 -14.48 3.04 20.72
CA ASN A 109 -13.20 3.74 20.92
C ASN A 109 -12.54 4.25 19.62
N PRO A 110 -13.22 5.12 18.84
CA PRO A 110 -12.78 5.51 17.49
C PRO A 110 -11.42 6.21 17.50
N GLU A 111 -11.12 7.05 18.50
CA GLU A 111 -9.84 7.75 18.60
C GLU A 111 -8.67 6.81 18.91
N SER A 112 -8.90 5.79 19.75
CA SER A 112 -7.88 4.76 20.01
C SER A 112 -7.58 3.95 18.76
N ILE A 113 -8.61 3.58 17.99
CA ILE A 113 -8.44 2.90 16.70
C ILE A 113 -7.68 3.78 15.71
N ARG A 114 -8.02 5.07 15.62
CA ARG A 114 -7.32 6.02 14.74
C ARG A 114 -5.82 6.08 15.04
N ASN A 115 -5.47 6.12 16.33
CA ASN A 115 -4.07 6.14 16.76
C ASN A 115 -3.35 4.84 16.41
N ILE A 116 -3.94 3.67 16.70
CA ILE A 116 -3.29 2.39 16.40
C ILE A 116 -3.13 2.17 14.89
N VAL A 117 -4.14 2.51 14.08
CA VAL A 117 -4.05 2.41 12.62
C VAL A 117 -2.89 3.28 12.10
N ARG A 118 -2.73 4.49 12.64
CA ARG A 118 -1.63 5.39 12.31
C ARG A 118 -0.28 4.82 12.73
N ASP A 119 -0.17 4.28 13.95
CA ASP A 119 1.06 3.67 14.44
C ASP A 119 1.49 2.49 13.53
N VAL A 120 0.55 1.60 13.18
CA VAL A 120 0.80 0.48 12.27
C VAL A 120 1.28 0.97 10.91
N TRP A 121 0.64 2.01 10.37
CA TRP A 121 1.07 2.64 9.12
C TRP A 121 2.50 3.19 9.20
N ASP A 122 2.80 3.97 10.24
CA ASP A 122 4.11 4.61 10.40
C ASP A 122 5.23 3.56 10.54
N ILE A 123 4.98 2.47 11.30
CA ILE A 123 5.93 1.34 11.41
C ILE A 123 6.16 0.70 10.03
N ARG A 124 5.10 0.39 9.29
CA ARG A 124 5.19 -0.31 8.00
C ARG A 124 5.85 0.54 6.92
N VAL A 125 5.53 1.82 6.84
CA VAL A 125 6.23 2.77 5.96
C VAL A 125 7.69 2.91 6.36
N GLY A 126 8.01 2.94 7.66
CA GLY A 126 9.39 2.95 8.16
C GLY A 126 10.20 1.71 7.74
N LYS A 127 9.59 0.52 7.80
CA LYS A 127 10.19 -0.72 7.30
C LYS A 127 10.38 -0.72 5.79
N LEU A 128 9.38 -0.24 5.05
CA LEU A 128 9.44 -0.10 3.60
C LEU A 128 10.60 0.82 3.18
N LEU A 129 10.74 1.97 3.83
CA LEU A 129 11.86 2.91 3.61
C LEU A 129 13.22 2.27 3.94
N SER A 130 13.30 1.53 5.05
CA SER A 130 14.53 0.82 5.44
C SER A 130 14.91 -0.25 4.41
N SER A 131 13.93 -1.01 3.91
CA SER A 131 14.09 -2.01 2.86
C SER A 131 14.58 -1.39 1.55
N VAL A 132 13.97 -0.28 1.12
CA VAL A 132 14.41 0.49 -0.04
C VAL A 132 15.86 0.94 0.13
N ASN A 133 16.21 1.56 1.27
CA ASN A 133 17.56 2.06 1.49
C ASN A 133 18.61 0.94 1.47
N GLY A 134 18.28 -0.22 2.04
CA GLY A 134 19.10 -1.43 1.95
C GLY A 134 19.26 -1.92 0.51
N PHE A 135 18.17 -1.93 -0.27
CA PHE A 135 18.20 -2.29 -1.69
C PHE A 135 19.13 -1.39 -2.50
N LEU A 136 19.01 -0.06 -2.34
CA LEU A 136 19.86 0.92 -3.03
C LEU A 136 21.34 0.73 -2.72
N SER A 137 21.66 0.52 -1.44
CA SER A 137 23.03 0.35 -0.96
C SER A 137 23.66 -0.96 -1.43
N SER A 138 22.86 -2.03 -1.55
CA SER A 138 23.35 -3.35 -1.95
C SER A 138 23.77 -3.46 -3.41
N GLY A 139 23.33 -2.53 -4.27
CA GLY A 139 23.55 -2.65 -5.71
C GLY A 139 22.68 -3.71 -6.40
N SER A 140 21.76 -4.36 -5.67
CA SER A 140 20.86 -5.38 -6.24
C SER A 140 20.01 -4.83 -7.39
N SER A 141 19.65 -5.72 -8.33
CA SER A 141 18.71 -5.44 -9.42
C SER A 141 17.27 -5.85 -9.10
N THR A 142 17.08 -6.72 -8.11
CA THR A 142 15.76 -7.26 -7.74
C THR A 142 15.50 -7.12 -6.24
N ALA A 143 14.30 -6.65 -5.89
CA ALA A 143 13.81 -6.60 -4.52
C ALA A 143 12.59 -7.52 -4.37
N ARG A 144 12.50 -8.26 -3.26
CA ARG A 144 11.25 -8.93 -2.88
C ARG A 144 10.40 -7.96 -2.08
N VAL A 145 9.15 -7.85 -2.50
CA VAL A 145 8.12 -7.08 -1.82
C VAL A 145 7.10 -8.07 -1.29
N SER A 146 7.06 -8.26 0.02
CA SER A 146 6.12 -9.18 0.68
C SER A 146 5.20 -8.42 1.63
N GLN A 147 3.91 -8.75 1.56
CA GLN A 147 2.86 -8.27 2.45
C GLN A 147 2.65 -6.76 2.53
N LEU A 148 3.13 -5.98 1.55
CA LEU A 148 2.80 -4.55 1.46
C LEU A 148 1.37 -4.34 0.96
N THR A 149 0.74 -3.28 1.46
CA THR A 149 -0.56 -2.81 0.94
C THR A 149 -0.37 -1.90 -0.27
N ASN A 150 -1.43 -1.75 -1.08
CA ASN A 150 -1.38 -0.86 -2.25
C ASN A 150 -1.20 0.61 -1.84
N MET A 151 -1.75 1.00 -0.69
CA MET A 151 -1.57 2.35 -0.14
C MET A 151 -0.10 2.60 0.21
N GLU A 152 0.56 1.67 0.90
CA GLU A 152 2.00 1.76 1.21
C GLU A 152 2.83 1.87 -0.07
N LEU A 153 2.59 1.00 -1.06
CA LEU A 153 3.31 1.02 -2.33
C LEU A 153 3.14 2.34 -3.08
N THR A 154 1.91 2.86 -3.11
CA THR A 154 1.58 4.07 -3.88
C THR A 154 2.29 5.30 -3.33
N THR A 155 2.57 5.36 -2.02
CA THR A 155 3.29 6.49 -1.41
C THR A 155 4.69 6.70 -1.98
N LEU A 156 5.42 5.63 -2.28
CA LEU A 156 6.78 5.71 -2.79
C LEU A 156 6.89 5.39 -4.28
N HIS A 157 5.86 4.81 -4.90
CA HIS A 157 5.90 4.31 -6.26
C HIS A 157 6.51 5.30 -7.25
N ASN A 158 6.00 6.54 -7.29
CA ASN A 158 6.44 7.54 -8.27
C ASN A 158 7.88 7.99 -8.02
N LEU A 159 8.32 8.06 -6.76
CA LEU A 159 9.69 8.42 -6.45
C LEU A 159 10.65 7.29 -6.83
N LEU A 160 10.32 6.06 -6.43
CA LEU A 160 11.19 4.90 -6.62
C LEU A 160 11.35 4.55 -8.10
N THR A 161 10.26 4.46 -8.85
CA THR A 161 10.33 4.10 -10.27
C THR A 161 11.17 5.10 -11.06
N ASN A 162 10.87 6.39 -10.94
CA ASN A 162 11.61 7.44 -11.63
C ASN A 162 13.10 7.47 -11.23
N SER A 163 13.41 7.37 -9.93
CA SER A 163 14.81 7.40 -9.48
C SER A 163 15.57 6.12 -9.87
N MET A 164 14.91 4.96 -9.89
CA MET A 164 15.53 3.70 -10.27
C MET A 164 15.81 3.61 -11.77
N ASP A 165 14.93 4.16 -12.61
CA ASP A 165 15.20 4.26 -14.04
C ASP A 165 16.45 5.09 -14.29
N GLN A 166 16.58 6.27 -13.66
CA GLN A 166 17.78 7.12 -13.78
C GLN A 166 19.03 6.41 -13.25
N LEU A 167 18.93 5.76 -12.09
CA LEU A 167 20.04 5.03 -11.50
C LEU A 167 20.48 3.85 -12.36
N SER A 168 19.54 3.18 -13.03
CA SER A 168 19.84 2.11 -13.98
C SER A 168 20.60 2.63 -15.21
N LEU A 169 20.18 3.78 -15.75
CA LEU A 169 20.84 4.44 -16.88
C LEU A 169 22.27 4.85 -16.51
N LEU A 170 22.47 5.44 -15.33
CA LEU A 170 23.80 5.81 -14.84
C LEU A 170 24.71 4.59 -14.65
N ARG A 171 24.18 3.49 -14.11
CA ARG A 171 24.94 2.24 -13.96
C ARG A 171 25.36 1.67 -15.31
N GLN A 172 24.48 1.68 -16.31
CA GLN A 172 24.78 1.23 -17.67
C GLN A 172 25.82 2.12 -18.37
N ALA A 173 25.69 3.44 -18.25
CA ALA A 173 26.68 4.37 -18.81
C ALA A 173 28.06 4.19 -18.18
N THR A 174 28.11 3.98 -16.86
CA THR A 174 29.36 3.73 -16.13
C THR A 174 30.00 2.42 -16.57
N SER A 175 29.24 1.34 -16.73
CA SER A 175 29.78 0.06 -17.21
C SER A 175 30.34 0.17 -18.64
N GLN A 176 29.65 0.90 -19.53
CA GLN A 176 30.16 1.13 -20.90
C GLN A 176 31.45 1.95 -20.90
N ALA A 177 31.54 3.01 -20.07
CA ALA A 177 32.74 3.83 -19.98
C ALA A 177 33.97 3.03 -19.52
N VAL A 178 33.79 2.08 -18.58
CA VAL A 178 34.86 1.20 -18.11
C VAL A 178 35.35 0.27 -19.23
N GLU A 179 34.45 -0.25 -20.06
CA GLU A 179 34.82 -1.09 -21.21
C GLU A 179 35.63 -0.32 -22.26
N PHE A 180 35.27 0.93 -22.57
CA PHE A 180 36.04 1.77 -23.50
C PHE A 180 37.39 2.23 -22.91
N GLY A 181 37.46 2.48 -21.60
CA GLY A 181 38.70 2.85 -20.91
C GLY A 181 39.74 1.71 -20.83
N GLY A 182 39.28 0.46 -20.70
CA GLY A 182 40.15 -0.73 -20.70
C GLY A 182 40.83 -1.01 -22.05
N GLY A 183 40.26 -0.53 -23.16
CA GLY A 183 40.83 -0.70 -24.50
C GLY A 183 42.03 0.20 -24.83
N ALA A 184 42.25 1.29 -24.07
CA ALA A 184 43.34 2.23 -24.34
C ALA A 184 44.71 1.76 -23.80
N ALA A 185 44.72 0.90 -22.77
CA ALA A 185 45.98 0.44 -22.15
C ALA A 185 46.78 -0.53 -23.04
N ASN A 186 46.16 -1.16 -24.05
CA ASN A 186 46.85 -2.10 -24.96
C ASN A 186 47.32 -1.49 -26.29
N ARG A 187 47.17 -0.17 -26.50
CA ARG A 187 47.65 0.50 -27.74
C ARG A 187 49.03 1.13 -27.63
N THR A 188 49.66 1.15 -26.45
CA THR A 188 50.99 1.77 -26.25
C THR A 188 52.18 0.82 -26.44
N SER A 189 51.95 -0.46 -26.74
CA SER A 189 53.03 -1.46 -26.94
C SER A 189 53.49 -1.67 -28.39
N PHE A 190 52.86 -1.02 -29.39
CA PHE A 190 53.18 -1.23 -30.81
C PHE A 190 54.05 -0.13 -31.45
N LEU A 191 54.57 0.84 -30.69
CA LEU A 191 55.37 1.95 -31.23
C LEU A 191 56.86 1.93 -30.84
N ASN A 192 57.37 0.82 -30.28
CA ASN A 192 58.78 0.76 -29.83
C ASN A 192 59.64 -0.35 -30.46
N SER A 193 59.34 -0.74 -31.70
CA SER A 193 60.17 -1.69 -32.46
C SER A 193 60.48 -1.16 -33.87
N SER A 194 61.13 0.01 -33.94
CA SER A 194 61.76 0.49 -35.19
C SER A 194 62.76 1.62 -34.94
N SER A 195 63.86 1.36 -34.22
CA SER A 195 65.13 2.10 -34.40
C SER A 195 66.32 1.42 -33.69
N VAL A 196 66.86 0.34 -34.24
CA VAL A 196 68.31 0.04 -34.08
C VAL A 196 68.77 -0.58 -35.40
N GLY A 197 69.51 0.20 -36.17
CA GLY A 197 69.97 -0.16 -37.50
C GLY A 197 70.64 1.04 -38.17
N ASN A 198 71.79 1.44 -37.62
CA ASN A 198 72.88 2.16 -38.27
C ASN A 198 74.12 2.03 -37.39
#